data_AF-A0AAD7HAM3-F1
#
_entry.id   AF-A0AAD7HAM3-F1
#
_cell.length_a   1.000
_cell.length_b   1.000
_cell.length_c   1.000
_cell.angle_alpha   90.00
_cell.angle_beta   90.00
_cell.angle_gamma   90.00
#
_symmetry.space_group_name_H-M   'P 1'
#
loop_
_entity.id
_entity.type
_entity.pdbx_description
1 polymer ?
#
loop_
_entity_poly.entity_id
_entity_poly.type
_entity_poly.pdbx_seq_one_letter_code
_entity_poly.pdbx_strand_id
1 'polypeptide(L)'
;LPAEPKIFHGRDSELADILKLFRQDTPRIAILGTGGMGKTSLARTVVHHEEVMTKYHGHRFFVTCETVSSKPELAGLIGAHLGMKPGNNLTRAILQWFSSHPPSLLILDNLETVWEPVESREEIEEFLSLLTDIKTLALMITMRGAERPSKVQWTRPFLLPLSPLAQDAARRIFFDIADDKHPPEVVDQVLSLTDNMPLSISLLAHLVDMEGCKEIISRWEIEKTSLISDGYDKRSNLELSISLSLASPRIASTPQAQDLLALLSMLPDGLSDVDLKQSKFPITDILGCKATLLRTALAYTDGHKRLKVLVPIREYMGKLFPPTDQMIQPLLKHFQKLLNSYTVAFGEGSGVFPIDRITSNYTNIQNILQSGL
;
A
#
# COMPACT_ATOMS: atom_id res chain seq x y z
N LEU A 1 22.03 -11.79 -2.96
CA LEU A 1 20.62 -11.49 -3.30
C LEU A 1 19.71 -12.19 -2.30
N PRO A 2 18.58 -11.59 -1.90
CA PRO A 2 17.55 -12.30 -1.12
C PRO A 2 17.00 -13.48 -1.92
N ALA A 3 16.46 -14.50 -1.23
CA ALA A 3 15.87 -15.67 -1.89
C ALA A 3 14.69 -15.27 -2.80
N GLU A 4 14.32 -16.09 -3.76
CA GLU A 4 13.08 -15.90 -4.52
C GLU A 4 11.86 -16.24 -3.64
N PRO A 5 10.75 -15.48 -3.70
CA PRO A 5 9.51 -15.84 -3.02
C PRO A 5 8.99 -17.20 -3.51
N LYS A 6 8.61 -18.09 -2.58
CA LYS A 6 8.10 -19.42 -2.92
C LYS A 6 6.61 -19.44 -3.25
N ILE A 7 5.86 -18.54 -2.65
CA ILE A 7 4.43 -18.34 -2.89
C ILE A 7 4.27 -16.95 -3.51
N PHE A 8 3.92 -16.91 -4.79
CA PHE A 8 3.83 -15.67 -5.56
C PHE A 8 2.79 -15.81 -6.67
N HIS A 9 1.60 -15.23 -6.46
CA HIS A 9 0.47 -15.29 -7.40
C HIS A 9 -0.13 -13.91 -7.66
N GLY A 10 -0.72 -13.72 -8.84
CA GLY A 10 -1.57 -12.58 -9.15
C GLY A 10 -0.84 -11.27 -9.42
N ARG A 11 0.45 -11.34 -9.80
CA ARG A 11 1.28 -10.18 -10.18
C ARG A 11 1.88 -10.32 -11.58
N ASP A 12 1.31 -11.20 -12.40
CA ASP A 12 1.81 -11.52 -13.74
C ASP A 12 1.81 -10.29 -14.65
N SER A 13 0.76 -9.45 -14.55
CA SER A 13 0.66 -8.18 -15.29
C SER A 13 1.76 -7.19 -14.92
N GLU A 14 1.95 -6.95 -13.62
CA GLU A 14 2.94 -5.99 -13.11
C GLU A 14 4.36 -6.49 -13.39
N LEU A 15 4.61 -7.79 -13.26
CA LEU A 15 5.86 -8.42 -13.65
C LEU A 15 6.12 -8.24 -15.14
N ALA A 16 5.16 -8.55 -16.01
CA ALA A 16 5.29 -8.37 -17.45
C ALA A 16 5.56 -6.90 -17.83
N ASP A 17 4.88 -5.96 -17.19
CA ASP A 17 5.08 -4.53 -17.43
C ASP A 17 6.48 -4.07 -16.98
N ILE A 18 6.95 -4.52 -15.81
CA ILE A 18 8.32 -4.28 -15.35
C ILE A 18 9.33 -4.84 -16.36
N LEU A 19 9.16 -6.07 -16.83
CA LEU A 19 10.08 -6.71 -17.79
C LEU A 19 10.12 -5.96 -19.12
N LYS A 20 8.97 -5.44 -19.59
CA LYS A 20 8.95 -4.55 -20.77
C LYS A 20 9.80 -3.30 -20.54
N LEU A 21 9.78 -2.69 -19.36
CA LEU A 21 10.64 -1.54 -19.03
C LEU A 21 12.12 -1.92 -19.05
N PHE A 22 12.47 -3.14 -18.63
CA PHE A 22 13.84 -3.66 -18.66
C PHE A 22 14.43 -3.86 -20.06
N ARG A 23 13.61 -3.81 -21.11
CA ARG A 23 14.07 -3.81 -22.50
C ARG A 23 14.69 -2.47 -22.92
N GLN A 24 14.44 -1.40 -22.16
CA GLN A 24 15.15 -0.13 -22.32
C GLN A 24 16.55 -0.22 -21.69
N ASP A 25 17.51 0.60 -22.14
CA ASP A 25 18.92 0.48 -21.72
C ASP A 25 19.11 0.62 -20.20
N THR A 26 18.54 1.66 -19.60
CA THR A 26 18.59 1.92 -18.14
C THR A 26 17.22 2.25 -17.57
N PRO A 27 16.44 1.26 -17.14
CA PRO A 27 15.16 1.52 -16.51
C PRO A 27 15.34 2.12 -15.11
N ARG A 28 14.46 3.07 -14.78
CA ARG A 28 14.29 3.71 -13.48
C ARG A 28 12.86 3.43 -13.05
N ILE A 29 12.66 2.46 -12.17
CA ILE A 29 11.34 1.88 -11.84
C ILE A 29 11.04 2.11 -10.36
N ALA A 30 9.82 2.56 -10.06
CA ALA A 30 9.32 2.64 -8.70
C ALA A 30 8.11 1.71 -8.54
N ILE A 31 8.23 0.71 -7.66
CA ILE A 31 7.14 -0.16 -7.23
C ILE A 31 6.54 0.45 -5.97
N LEU A 32 5.31 0.95 -6.11
CA LEU A 32 4.63 1.76 -5.10
C LEU A 32 3.41 1.02 -4.56
N GLY A 33 2.83 1.49 -3.45
CA GLY A 33 1.64 0.90 -2.85
C GLY A 33 1.70 0.91 -1.32
N THR A 34 0.58 0.57 -0.69
CA THR A 34 0.50 0.49 0.77
C THR A 34 1.36 -0.65 1.34
N GLY A 35 1.58 -0.64 2.65
CA GLY A 35 2.30 -1.70 3.35
C GLY A 35 1.67 -3.08 3.10
N GLY A 36 2.46 -4.15 3.07
CA GLY A 36 1.90 -5.50 2.89
C GLY A 36 1.36 -5.86 1.50
N MET A 37 1.46 -4.98 0.50
CA MET A 37 0.98 -5.24 -0.89
C MET A 37 1.87 -6.15 -1.74
N GLY A 38 2.98 -6.66 -1.20
CA GLY A 38 3.90 -7.55 -1.92
C GLY A 38 4.92 -6.84 -2.82
N LYS A 39 5.20 -5.54 -2.59
CA LYS A 39 6.19 -4.76 -3.37
C LYS A 39 7.59 -5.41 -3.37
N THR A 40 8.08 -5.75 -2.18
CA THR A 40 9.37 -6.43 -1.97
C THR A 40 9.37 -7.81 -2.63
N SER A 41 8.29 -8.57 -2.52
CA SER A 41 8.16 -9.88 -3.19
C SER A 41 8.23 -9.72 -4.71
N LEU A 42 7.53 -8.74 -5.29
CA LEU A 42 7.60 -8.46 -6.72
C LEU A 42 9.03 -8.06 -7.16
N ALA A 43 9.70 -7.18 -6.41
CA ALA A 43 11.09 -6.79 -6.71
C ALA A 43 12.05 -8.00 -6.65
N ARG A 44 11.83 -8.91 -5.70
CA ARG A 44 12.60 -10.17 -5.59
C ARG A 44 12.31 -11.11 -6.75
N THR A 45 11.07 -11.26 -7.19
CA THR A 45 10.73 -12.04 -8.38
C THR A 45 11.40 -11.46 -9.63
N VAL A 46 11.40 -10.14 -9.79
CA VAL A 46 12.04 -9.47 -10.93
C VAL A 46 13.55 -9.71 -10.94
N VAL A 47 14.24 -9.59 -9.79
CA VAL A 47 15.70 -9.76 -9.78
C VAL A 47 16.11 -11.18 -10.15
N HIS A 48 15.28 -12.18 -9.89
CA HIS A 48 15.50 -13.60 -10.24
C HIS A 48 14.95 -13.99 -11.62
N HIS A 49 14.25 -13.10 -12.32
CA HIS A 49 13.71 -13.41 -13.64
C HIS A 49 14.82 -13.63 -14.68
N GLU A 50 14.64 -14.60 -15.58
CA GLU A 50 15.65 -15.02 -16.57
C GLU A 50 16.17 -13.86 -17.43
N GLU A 51 15.29 -13.01 -17.95
CA GLU A 51 15.68 -11.82 -18.73
C GLU A 51 16.60 -10.87 -17.94
N VAL A 52 16.33 -10.66 -16.65
CA VAL A 52 17.10 -9.78 -15.76
C VAL A 52 18.42 -10.44 -15.38
N MET A 53 18.40 -11.75 -15.10
CA MET A 53 19.60 -12.55 -14.86
C MET A 53 20.56 -12.53 -16.05
N THR A 54 20.02 -12.64 -17.26
CA THR A 54 20.79 -12.65 -18.49
C THR A 54 21.38 -11.28 -18.78
N LYS A 55 20.64 -10.20 -18.53
CA LYS A 55 21.10 -8.83 -18.80
C LYS A 55 22.16 -8.33 -17.82
N TYR A 56 21.98 -8.59 -16.51
CA TYR A 56 22.82 -8.02 -15.46
C TYR A 56 23.76 -9.03 -14.79
N HIS A 57 23.62 -10.33 -15.07
CA HIS A 57 24.46 -11.41 -14.54
C HIS A 57 24.66 -11.34 -13.02
N GLY A 58 25.91 -11.21 -12.54
CA GLY A 58 26.25 -11.05 -11.13
C GLY A 58 26.10 -9.62 -10.60
N HIS A 59 25.87 -8.63 -11.46
CA HIS A 59 25.81 -7.20 -11.11
C HIS A 59 24.40 -6.76 -10.72
N ARG A 60 23.76 -7.56 -9.87
CA ARG A 60 22.43 -7.29 -9.30
C ARG A 60 22.61 -7.08 -7.80
N PHE A 61 22.21 -5.91 -7.31
CA PHE A 61 22.39 -5.49 -5.93
C PHE A 61 21.02 -5.20 -5.33
N PHE A 62 20.66 -5.94 -4.28
CA PHE A 62 19.40 -5.74 -3.56
C PHE A 62 19.72 -5.22 -2.18
N VAL A 63 19.35 -3.98 -1.90
CA VAL A 63 19.69 -3.24 -0.69
C VAL A 63 18.42 -2.91 0.08
N THR A 64 18.27 -3.46 1.29
CA THR A 64 17.11 -3.19 2.16
C THR A 64 17.40 -1.99 3.06
N CYS A 65 16.61 -0.93 2.91
CA CYS A 65 16.83 0.37 3.55
C CYS A 65 16.18 0.50 4.95
N GLU A 66 15.61 -0.57 5.52
CA GLU A 66 14.86 -0.52 6.78
C GLU A 66 15.68 -0.05 8.00
N THR A 67 17.00 -0.21 7.97
CA THR A 67 17.88 0.12 9.09
C THR A 67 18.67 1.40 8.91
N VAL A 68 18.41 2.18 7.85
CA VAL A 68 19.16 3.40 7.52
C VAL A 68 18.25 4.62 7.56
N SER A 69 18.77 5.71 8.11
CA SER A 69 18.04 6.94 8.42
C SER A 69 18.66 8.19 7.78
N SER A 70 19.82 8.06 7.15
CA SER A 70 20.52 9.19 6.51
C SER A 70 21.21 8.78 5.20
N LYS A 71 21.56 9.77 4.35
CA LYS A 71 22.32 9.51 3.11
C LYS A 71 23.67 8.84 3.37
N PRO A 72 24.50 9.26 4.35
CA PRO A 72 25.76 8.57 4.63
C PRO A 72 25.56 7.09 5.00
N GLU A 73 24.52 6.75 5.76
CA GLU A 73 24.18 5.36 6.10
C GLU A 73 23.73 4.56 4.88
N LEU A 74 22.88 5.14 4.01
CA LEU A 74 22.47 4.51 2.76
C LEU A 74 23.68 4.27 1.84
N ALA A 75 24.57 5.25 1.70
CA ALA A 75 25.81 5.09 0.96
C ALA A 75 26.71 4.01 1.58
N GLY A 76 26.82 3.97 2.91
CA GLY A 76 27.48 2.90 3.66
C GLY A 76 26.96 1.51 3.30
N LEU A 77 25.63 1.37 3.28
CA LEU A 77 24.95 0.12 2.98
C LEU A 77 25.15 -0.32 1.53
N ILE A 78 25.05 0.60 0.56
CA ILE A 78 25.35 0.31 -0.85
C ILE A 78 26.82 -0.07 -1.01
N GLY A 79 27.74 0.69 -0.41
CA GLY A 79 29.17 0.41 -0.44
C GLY A 79 29.52 -0.97 0.09
N ALA A 80 28.88 -1.40 1.19
CA ALA A 80 29.05 -2.74 1.73
C ALA A 80 28.63 -3.84 0.74
N HIS A 81 27.53 -3.65 0.00
CA HIS A 81 27.10 -4.58 -1.06
C HIS A 81 28.07 -4.63 -2.24
N LEU A 82 28.82 -3.55 -2.47
CA LEU A 82 29.88 -3.47 -3.48
C LEU A 82 31.25 -3.95 -2.95
N GLY A 83 31.34 -4.43 -1.70
CA GLY A 83 32.59 -4.85 -1.08
C GLY A 83 33.54 -3.70 -0.72
N MET A 84 33.04 -2.47 -0.63
CA MET A 84 33.82 -1.29 -0.27
C MET A 84 33.98 -1.16 1.25
N LYS A 85 35.15 -0.67 1.67
CA LYS A 85 35.38 -0.30 3.08
C LYS A 85 34.76 1.07 3.37
N PRO A 86 34.24 1.31 4.59
CA PRO A 86 33.86 2.64 5.03
C PRO A 86 35.02 3.61 4.90
N GLY A 87 34.76 4.84 4.46
CA GLY A 87 35.78 5.86 4.31
C GLY A 87 35.24 7.18 3.77
N ASN A 88 36.12 8.19 3.76
CA ASN A 88 35.80 9.49 3.20
C ASN A 88 35.49 9.36 1.71
N ASN A 89 34.50 10.12 1.23
CA ASN A 89 34.05 10.14 -0.18
C ASN A 89 33.40 8.84 -0.70
N LEU A 90 32.79 8.03 0.18
CA LEU A 90 32.14 6.77 -0.22
C LEU A 90 31.11 6.95 -1.36
N THR A 91 30.31 8.03 -1.33
CA THR A 91 29.40 8.38 -2.43
C THR A 91 30.12 8.44 -3.79
N ARG A 92 31.26 9.13 -3.85
CA ARG A 92 32.05 9.25 -5.09
C ARG A 92 32.59 7.89 -5.53
N ALA A 93 33.06 7.07 -4.60
CA ALA A 93 33.55 5.72 -4.90
C ALA A 93 32.45 4.83 -5.48
N ILE A 94 31.22 4.90 -4.93
CA ILE A 94 30.05 4.17 -5.44
C ILE A 94 29.71 4.60 -6.87
N LEU A 95 29.62 5.91 -7.12
CA LEU A 95 29.32 6.43 -8.45
C LEU A 95 30.38 6.02 -9.48
N GLN A 96 31.66 6.12 -9.11
CA GLN A 96 32.78 5.69 -9.96
C GLN A 96 32.73 4.19 -10.24
N TRP A 97 32.40 3.38 -9.23
CA TRP A 97 32.27 1.94 -9.37
C TRP A 97 31.19 1.60 -10.40
N PHE A 98 29.96 2.08 -10.24
CA PHE A 98 28.88 1.80 -11.20
C PHE A 98 29.20 2.31 -12.62
N SER A 99 29.91 3.44 -12.74
CA SER A 99 30.31 3.99 -14.03
C SER A 99 31.40 3.18 -14.74
N SER A 100 32.23 2.44 -14.00
CA SER A 100 33.39 1.70 -14.54
C SER A 100 33.12 0.20 -14.69
N HIS A 101 31.93 -0.27 -14.30
CA HIS A 101 31.55 -1.67 -14.30
C HIS A 101 30.49 -1.98 -15.37
N PRO A 102 30.26 -3.27 -15.67
CA PRO A 102 29.21 -3.70 -16.58
C PRO A 102 27.82 -3.18 -16.15
N PRO A 103 26.82 -3.23 -17.06
CA PRO A 103 25.45 -2.90 -16.73
C PRO A 103 25.01 -3.53 -15.42
N SER A 104 24.55 -2.70 -14.49
CA SER A 104 24.22 -3.09 -13.12
C SER A 104 22.77 -2.75 -12.80
N LEU A 105 22.14 -3.58 -11.96
CA LEU A 105 20.82 -3.30 -11.40
C LEU A 105 20.97 -3.06 -9.89
N LEU A 106 20.62 -1.86 -9.45
CA LEU A 106 20.49 -1.52 -8.04
C LEU A 106 19.01 -1.48 -7.65
N ILE A 107 18.65 -2.25 -6.63
CA ILE A 107 17.32 -2.30 -6.04
C ILE A 107 17.42 -1.71 -4.63
N LEU A 108 16.69 -0.62 -4.37
CA LEU A 108 16.56 -0.01 -3.05
C LEU A 108 15.18 -0.34 -2.49
N ASP A 109 15.13 -1.32 -1.59
CA ASP A 109 13.90 -1.82 -0.99
C ASP A 109 13.56 -1.04 0.29
N ASN A 110 12.30 -0.66 0.46
CA ASN A 110 11.80 0.17 1.57
C ASN A 110 12.53 1.52 1.68
N LEU A 111 12.73 2.19 0.54
CA LEU A 111 13.44 3.46 0.46
C LEU A 111 12.74 4.60 1.23
N GLU A 112 11.44 4.47 1.54
CA GLU A 112 10.71 5.44 2.36
C GLU A 112 11.37 5.66 3.72
N THR A 113 12.03 4.66 4.31
CA THR A 113 12.63 4.80 5.65
C THR A 113 13.62 5.95 5.72
N VAL A 114 14.40 6.16 4.65
CA VAL A 114 15.40 7.23 4.56
C VAL A 114 14.93 8.44 3.76
N TRP A 115 13.94 8.27 2.87
CA TRP A 115 13.42 9.35 2.02
C TRP A 115 12.25 10.13 2.64
N GLU A 116 11.44 9.49 3.49
CA GLU A 116 10.25 10.10 4.08
C GLU A 116 10.53 11.26 5.06
N PRO A 117 11.57 11.21 5.92
CA PRO A 117 11.91 12.33 6.80
C PRO A 117 12.23 13.61 6.01
N VAL A 118 11.71 14.74 6.47
CA VAL A 118 11.80 16.01 5.74
C VAL A 118 13.25 16.48 5.60
N GLU A 119 14.06 16.21 6.63
CA GLU A 119 15.45 16.66 6.74
C GLU A 119 16.38 15.91 5.78
N SER A 120 16.08 14.65 5.45
CA SER A 120 16.89 13.82 4.56
C SER A 120 16.39 13.80 3.12
N ARG A 121 15.11 14.16 2.90
CA ARG A 121 14.43 13.98 1.61
C ARG A 121 15.17 14.59 0.43
N GLU A 122 15.57 15.86 0.53
CA GLU A 122 16.29 16.53 -0.55
C GLU A 122 17.65 15.87 -0.85
N GLU A 123 18.40 15.52 0.19
CA GLU A 123 19.72 14.91 0.09
C GLU A 123 19.66 13.52 -0.58
N ILE A 124 18.61 12.75 -0.27
CA ILE A 124 18.35 11.45 -0.88
C ILE A 124 17.94 11.61 -2.35
N GLU A 125 17.07 12.57 -2.68
CA GLU A 125 16.70 12.85 -4.07
C GLU A 125 17.90 13.28 -4.92
N GLU A 126 18.82 14.07 -4.36
CA GLU A 126 20.10 14.40 -5.02
C GLU A 126 20.97 13.18 -5.23
N PHE A 127 21.07 12.30 -4.24
CA PHE A 127 21.84 11.07 -4.38
C PHE A 127 21.24 10.13 -5.43
N LEU A 128 19.91 10.00 -5.48
CA LEU A 128 19.23 9.25 -6.54
C LEU A 128 19.49 9.88 -7.91
N SER A 129 19.44 11.21 -8.03
CA SER A 129 19.78 11.92 -9.27
C SER A 129 21.17 11.51 -9.76
N LEU A 130 22.19 11.58 -8.89
CA LEU A 130 23.57 11.21 -9.22
C LEU A 130 23.69 9.73 -9.66
N LEU A 131 22.99 8.82 -8.99
CA LEU A 131 22.95 7.40 -9.38
C LEU A 131 22.33 7.25 -10.77
N THR A 132 21.23 7.96 -11.05
CA THR A 132 20.50 7.83 -12.32
C THR A 132 21.14 8.50 -13.53
N ASP A 133 22.16 9.35 -13.33
CA ASP A 133 23.00 9.90 -14.39
C ASP A 133 23.89 8.83 -15.04
N ILE A 134 24.18 7.74 -14.32
CA ILE A 134 25.02 6.64 -14.79
C ILE A 134 24.25 5.82 -15.83
N LYS A 135 24.73 5.85 -17.08
CA LYS A 135 24.08 5.20 -18.24
C LYS A 135 24.17 3.67 -18.26
N THR A 136 24.90 3.07 -17.34
CA THR A 136 24.98 1.61 -17.14
C THR A 136 24.20 1.14 -15.91
N LEU A 137 23.62 2.06 -15.13
CA LEU A 137 22.91 1.72 -13.89
C LEU A 137 21.39 1.74 -14.11
N ALA A 138 20.78 0.56 -14.01
CA ALA A 138 19.35 0.43 -13.81
C ALA A 138 19.02 0.61 -12.32
N LEU A 139 17.94 1.33 -12.04
CA LEU A 139 17.47 1.58 -10.67
C LEU A 139 16.05 1.06 -10.52
N MET A 140 15.81 0.26 -9.49
CA MET A 140 14.47 -0.08 -9.02
C MET A 140 14.36 0.31 -7.55
N ILE A 141 13.21 0.87 -7.18
CA ILE A 141 12.91 1.17 -5.78
C ILE A 141 11.57 0.53 -5.39
N THR A 142 11.44 0.15 -4.12
CA THR A 142 10.15 -0.14 -3.51
C THR A 142 9.88 0.90 -2.43
N MET A 143 8.66 1.45 -2.42
CA MET A 143 8.28 2.45 -1.41
C MET A 143 6.81 2.38 -1.01
N ARG A 144 6.52 2.77 0.23
CA ARG A 144 5.14 3.05 0.67
C ARG A 144 4.59 4.32 0.05
N GLY A 145 3.28 4.32 -0.17
CA GLY A 145 2.57 5.43 -0.78
C GLY A 145 2.53 5.34 -2.30
N ALA A 146 2.10 6.43 -2.95
CA ALA A 146 1.91 6.55 -4.39
C ALA A 146 2.79 7.66 -5.02
N GLU A 147 3.66 8.26 -4.23
CA GLU A 147 4.55 9.34 -4.64
C GLU A 147 5.95 8.82 -4.93
N ARG A 148 6.54 9.30 -6.02
CA ARG A 148 7.92 8.97 -6.40
C ARG A 148 8.88 10.05 -5.89
N PRO A 149 10.12 9.69 -5.52
CA PRO A 149 11.17 10.68 -5.30
C PRO A 149 11.34 11.61 -6.51
N SER A 150 11.54 12.89 -6.23
CA SER A 150 11.84 13.91 -7.25
C SER A 150 13.28 13.77 -7.75
N LYS A 151 13.70 14.66 -8.66
CA LYS A 151 15.05 14.70 -9.26
C LYS A 151 15.46 13.43 -10.04
N VAL A 152 14.54 12.46 -10.22
CA VAL A 152 14.74 11.26 -11.05
C VAL A 152 13.79 11.26 -12.24
N GLN A 153 14.34 11.08 -13.44
CA GLN A 153 13.54 10.86 -14.65
C GLN A 153 13.05 9.40 -14.71
N TRP A 154 11.98 9.09 -13.97
CA TRP A 154 11.38 7.76 -13.93
C TRP A 154 10.97 7.26 -15.32
N THR A 155 11.25 5.98 -15.61
CA THR A 155 10.97 5.37 -16.89
C THR A 155 9.46 5.23 -17.11
N ARG A 156 9.00 5.50 -18.33
CA ARG A 156 7.59 5.43 -18.73
C ARG A 156 7.29 4.15 -19.53
N PRO A 157 6.04 3.64 -19.48
CA PRO A 157 4.92 4.10 -18.64
C PRO A 157 5.18 3.86 -17.14
N PHE A 158 4.53 4.67 -16.30
CA PHE A 158 4.62 4.51 -14.85
C PHE A 158 3.78 3.31 -14.40
N LEU A 159 4.35 2.49 -13.51
CA LEU A 159 3.56 1.50 -12.78
C LEU A 159 2.57 2.20 -11.86
N LEU A 160 1.33 1.73 -11.87
CA LEU A 160 0.37 2.13 -10.85
C LEU A 160 0.81 1.57 -9.48
N PRO A 161 0.50 2.24 -8.36
CA PRO A 161 0.66 1.62 -7.05
C PRO A 161 -0.06 0.27 -7.01
N LEU A 162 0.58 -0.74 -6.41
CA LEU A 162 0.03 -2.08 -6.35
C LEU A 162 -1.34 -2.07 -5.66
N SER A 163 -2.33 -2.63 -6.34
CA SER A 163 -3.67 -2.87 -5.82
C SER A 163 -3.72 -4.20 -5.05
N PRO A 164 -4.80 -4.44 -4.28
CA PRO A 164 -5.16 -5.78 -3.84
C PRO A 164 -5.11 -6.83 -4.95
N LEU A 165 -4.93 -8.08 -4.55
CA LEU A 165 -4.96 -9.20 -5.49
C LEU A 165 -6.37 -9.48 -5.98
N ALA A 166 -6.45 -10.07 -7.18
CA ALA A 166 -7.69 -10.70 -7.64
C ALA A 166 -8.05 -11.88 -6.72
N GLN A 167 -9.35 -12.14 -6.57
CA GLN A 167 -9.87 -13.19 -5.68
C GLN A 167 -9.20 -14.55 -5.92
N ASP A 168 -9.03 -14.95 -7.18
CA ASP A 168 -8.44 -16.25 -7.51
C ASP A 168 -6.97 -16.36 -7.10
N ALA A 169 -6.21 -15.26 -7.19
CA ALA A 169 -4.83 -15.23 -6.71
C ALA A 169 -4.77 -15.25 -5.18
N ALA A 170 -5.69 -14.55 -4.51
CA ALA A 170 -5.81 -14.58 -3.05
C ALA A 170 -6.11 -15.99 -2.54
N ARG A 171 -7.03 -16.72 -3.19
CA ARG A 171 -7.32 -18.13 -2.91
C ARG A 171 -6.09 -19.03 -3.09
N ARG A 172 -5.36 -18.88 -4.20
CA ARG A 172 -4.14 -19.67 -4.43
C ARG A 172 -3.08 -19.46 -3.34
N ILE A 173 -2.82 -18.21 -2.96
CA ILE A 173 -1.91 -17.91 -1.85
C ILE A 173 -2.40 -18.54 -0.55
N PHE A 174 -3.71 -18.46 -0.28
CA PHE A 174 -4.31 -19.06 0.89
C PHE A 174 -4.08 -20.58 0.93
N PHE A 175 -4.40 -21.29 -0.16
CA PHE A 175 -4.28 -22.75 -0.24
C PHE A 175 -2.83 -23.26 -0.32
N ASP A 176 -1.90 -22.42 -0.78
CA ASP A 176 -0.46 -22.74 -0.70
C ASP A 176 0.07 -22.67 0.74
N ILE A 177 -0.65 -22.00 1.66
CA ILE A 177 -0.26 -21.81 3.07
C ILE A 177 -1.06 -22.70 4.00
N ALA A 178 -2.40 -22.68 3.88
CA ALA A 178 -3.33 -23.45 4.69
C ALA A 178 -3.83 -24.64 3.87
N ASP A 179 -3.61 -25.85 4.38
CA ASP A 179 -3.98 -27.08 3.69
C ASP A 179 -5.51 -27.17 3.45
N ASP A 180 -5.91 -27.74 2.31
CA ASP A 180 -7.29 -27.67 1.79
C ASP A 180 -8.26 -28.59 2.53
N LYS A 181 -8.82 -28.08 3.63
CA LYS A 181 -9.81 -28.80 4.48
C LYS A 181 -11.14 -28.05 4.63
N HIS A 182 -11.30 -26.92 3.95
CA HIS A 182 -12.41 -25.99 4.21
C HIS A 182 -13.17 -25.65 2.93
N PRO A 183 -14.52 -25.57 2.96
CA PRO A 183 -15.30 -25.18 1.80
C PRO A 183 -14.86 -23.81 1.24
N PRO A 184 -14.79 -23.62 -0.08
CA PRO A 184 -14.37 -22.36 -0.70
C PRO A 184 -15.15 -21.13 -0.19
N GLU A 185 -16.44 -21.30 0.10
CA GLU A 185 -17.32 -20.26 0.62
C GLU A 185 -16.86 -19.72 1.99
N VAL A 186 -16.31 -20.58 2.85
CA VAL A 186 -15.80 -20.20 4.16
C VAL A 186 -14.43 -19.54 4.02
N VAL A 187 -13.60 -20.00 3.09
CA VAL A 187 -12.33 -19.35 2.74
C VAL A 187 -12.57 -17.95 2.21
N ASP A 188 -13.57 -17.76 1.34
CA ASP A 188 -13.93 -16.45 0.82
C ASP A 188 -14.39 -15.47 1.92
N GLN A 189 -15.06 -15.97 2.96
CA GLN A 189 -15.38 -15.15 4.14
C GLN A 189 -14.11 -14.68 4.85
N VAL A 190 -13.12 -15.55 5.07
CA VAL A 190 -11.83 -15.16 5.66
C VAL A 190 -11.10 -14.15 4.76
N LEU A 191 -11.05 -14.39 3.45
CA LEU A 191 -10.40 -13.50 2.50
C LEU A 191 -11.05 -12.11 2.46
N SER A 192 -12.38 -12.03 2.64
CA SER A 192 -13.09 -10.75 2.71
C SER A 192 -12.64 -9.84 3.86
N LEU A 193 -12.08 -10.41 4.93
CA LEU A 193 -11.50 -9.68 6.07
C LEU A 193 -10.18 -9.00 5.71
N THR A 194 -9.55 -9.38 4.61
CA THR A 194 -8.22 -8.93 4.20
C THR A 194 -8.24 -7.89 3.10
N ASP A 195 -9.39 -7.68 2.45
CA ASP A 195 -9.49 -6.97 1.16
C ASP A 195 -8.45 -7.48 0.14
N ASN A 196 -8.18 -8.79 0.13
CA ASN A 196 -7.17 -9.45 -0.71
C ASN A 196 -5.76 -8.82 -0.62
N MET A 197 -5.40 -8.27 0.55
CA MET A 197 -4.05 -7.79 0.82
C MET A 197 -3.10 -8.98 1.05
N PRO A 198 -2.01 -9.13 0.26
CA PRO A 198 -1.12 -10.30 0.35
C PRO A 198 -0.61 -10.64 1.75
N LEU A 199 -0.13 -9.64 2.50
CA LEU A 199 0.38 -9.87 3.86
C LEU A 199 -0.73 -10.38 4.79
N SER A 200 -1.91 -9.75 4.76
CA SER A 200 -3.05 -10.15 5.58
C SER A 200 -3.56 -11.55 5.22
N ILE A 201 -3.56 -11.90 3.93
CA ILE A 201 -3.91 -13.25 3.47
C ILE A 201 -2.94 -14.27 4.07
N SER A 202 -1.63 -14.04 3.95
CA SER A 202 -0.63 -14.99 4.47
C SER A 202 -0.73 -15.15 5.98
N LEU A 203 -0.93 -14.06 6.71
CA LEU A 203 -1.07 -14.10 8.17
C LEU A 203 -2.33 -14.85 8.61
N LEU A 204 -3.49 -14.57 8.01
CA LEU A 204 -4.72 -15.31 8.31
C LEU A 204 -4.62 -16.77 7.87
N ALA A 205 -4.01 -17.08 6.72
CA ALA A 205 -3.86 -18.46 6.26
C ALA A 205 -3.03 -19.29 7.27
N HIS A 206 -1.93 -18.75 7.79
CA HIS A 206 -1.16 -19.45 8.84
C HIS A 206 -1.97 -19.69 10.12
N LEU A 207 -2.82 -18.74 10.53
CA LEU A 207 -3.68 -18.93 11.69
C LEU A 207 -4.79 -19.96 11.42
N VAL A 208 -5.36 -19.95 10.20
CA VAL A 208 -6.36 -20.93 9.79
C VAL A 208 -5.78 -22.34 9.74
N ASP A 209 -4.55 -22.52 9.25
CA ASP A 209 -3.90 -23.84 9.22
C ASP A 209 -3.82 -24.47 10.62
N MET A 210 -3.68 -23.63 11.66
CA MET A 210 -3.59 -24.05 13.06
C MET A 210 -4.94 -24.17 13.77
N GLU A 211 -5.87 -23.23 13.55
CA GLU A 211 -7.09 -23.06 14.36
C GLU A 211 -8.40 -23.29 13.59
N GLY A 212 -8.36 -23.23 12.26
CA GLY A 212 -9.50 -23.39 11.36
C GLY A 212 -10.30 -22.11 11.09
N CYS A 213 -10.97 -22.03 9.93
CA CYS A 213 -11.61 -20.79 9.46
C CYS A 213 -12.66 -20.21 10.42
N LYS A 214 -13.51 -21.05 11.02
CA LYS A 214 -14.63 -20.58 11.85
C LYS A 214 -14.15 -19.87 13.11
N GLU A 215 -13.11 -20.40 13.74
CA GLU A 215 -12.51 -19.80 14.93
C GLU A 215 -11.86 -18.46 14.58
N ILE A 216 -11.10 -18.41 13.48
CA ILE A 216 -10.46 -17.19 13.01
C ILE A 216 -11.48 -16.09 12.66
N ILE A 217 -12.62 -16.43 12.05
CA ILE A 217 -13.71 -15.48 11.81
C ILE A 217 -14.25 -14.94 13.14
N SER A 218 -14.53 -15.80 14.11
CA SER A 218 -15.04 -15.39 15.43
C SER A 218 -14.04 -14.53 16.20
N ARG A 219 -12.75 -14.86 16.16
CA ARG A 219 -11.69 -14.09 16.81
C ARG A 219 -11.50 -12.73 16.13
N TRP A 220 -11.58 -12.69 14.80
CA TRP A 220 -11.48 -11.43 14.06
C TRP A 220 -12.53 -10.41 14.51
N GLU A 221 -13.75 -10.82 14.81
CA GLU A 221 -14.81 -9.92 15.30
C GLU A 221 -14.40 -9.14 16.55
N ILE A 222 -13.56 -9.73 17.41
CA ILE A 222 -13.13 -9.16 18.69
C ILE A 222 -11.73 -8.52 18.58
N GLU A 223 -10.77 -9.27 18.05
CA GLU A 223 -9.34 -8.90 18.06
C GLU A 223 -8.97 -7.97 16.90
N LYS A 224 -9.70 -8.05 15.79
CA LYS A 224 -9.48 -7.26 14.56
C LYS A 224 -8.04 -7.42 14.05
N THR A 225 -7.39 -6.32 13.66
CA THR A 225 -6.01 -6.36 13.15
C THR A 225 -4.97 -6.89 14.12
N SER A 226 -5.26 -6.92 15.43
CA SER A 226 -4.31 -7.43 16.42
C SER A 226 -4.14 -8.95 16.30
N LEU A 227 -5.18 -9.66 15.83
CA LEU A 227 -5.13 -11.10 15.54
C LEU A 227 -3.94 -11.46 14.62
N ILE A 228 -3.68 -10.61 13.63
CA ILE A 228 -2.64 -10.81 12.62
C ILE A 228 -1.39 -9.94 12.86
N SER A 229 -1.31 -9.26 14.01
CA SER A 229 -0.16 -8.39 14.34
C SER A 229 0.70 -8.92 15.47
N ASP A 230 0.18 -9.85 16.27
CA ASP A 230 0.86 -10.48 17.40
C ASP A 230 1.61 -11.79 17.05
N GLY A 231 1.65 -12.18 15.76
CA GLY A 231 2.22 -13.46 15.29
C GLY A 231 3.71 -13.42 14.86
N TYR A 232 4.46 -14.43 15.30
CA TYR A 232 5.78 -15.00 14.89
C TYR A 232 6.94 -14.15 14.33
N ASP A 233 6.74 -13.05 13.60
CA ASP A 233 7.83 -12.22 13.06
C ASP A 233 7.53 -10.72 13.23
N LYS A 234 8.41 -10.01 13.96
CA LYS A 234 8.35 -8.55 14.12
C LYS A 234 8.39 -7.80 12.77
N ARG A 235 8.84 -8.45 11.69
CA ARG A 235 8.88 -7.94 10.31
C ARG A 235 7.54 -8.04 9.58
N SER A 236 6.58 -8.80 10.10
CA SER A 236 5.25 -9.01 9.50
C SER A 236 4.13 -8.31 10.25
N ASN A 237 4.45 -7.27 11.03
CA ASN A 237 3.46 -6.55 11.82
C ASN A 237 2.70 -5.54 10.95
N LEU A 238 1.50 -5.93 10.52
CA LEU A 238 0.60 -5.10 9.72
C LEU A 238 0.26 -3.78 10.43
N GLU A 239 -0.04 -3.83 11.73
CA GLU A 239 -0.32 -2.64 12.54
C GLU A 239 0.88 -1.67 12.60
N LEU A 240 2.11 -2.20 12.73
CA LEU A 240 3.33 -1.39 12.64
C LEU A 240 3.45 -0.73 11.25
N SER A 241 3.07 -1.45 10.19
CA SER A 241 3.10 -0.86 8.86
C SER A 241 2.10 0.29 8.71
N ILE A 242 0.90 0.14 9.28
CA ILE A 242 -0.14 1.18 9.25
C ILE A 242 0.28 2.37 10.12
N SER A 243 0.80 2.11 11.33
CA SER A 243 1.24 3.14 12.26
C SER A 243 2.38 3.99 11.70
N LEU A 244 3.36 3.39 11.03
CA LEU A 244 4.43 4.12 10.34
C LEU A 244 3.90 5.02 9.22
N SER A 245 2.88 4.57 8.47
CA SER A 245 2.25 5.38 7.43
C SER A 245 1.45 6.56 8.03
N LEU A 246 0.78 6.36 9.17
CA LEU A 246 0.08 7.42 9.91
C LEU A 246 1.04 8.43 10.54
N ALA A 247 2.18 7.97 11.05
CA ALA A 247 3.21 8.81 11.64
C ALA A 247 4.07 9.55 10.59
N SER A 248 3.80 9.36 9.29
CA SER A 248 4.58 9.98 8.23
C SER A 248 4.49 11.52 8.29
N PRO A 249 5.58 12.25 8.02
CA PRO A 249 5.59 13.71 7.87
C PRO A 249 4.55 14.25 6.89
N ARG A 250 4.12 13.45 5.90
CA ARG A 250 3.05 13.82 4.96
C ARG A 250 1.68 13.91 5.64
N ILE A 251 1.36 12.97 6.53
CA ILE A 251 0.14 13.02 7.33
C ILE A 251 0.25 14.12 8.38
N ALA A 252 1.38 14.19 9.08
CA ALA A 252 1.61 15.21 10.11
C ALA A 252 1.50 16.65 9.57
N SER A 253 1.90 16.88 8.32
CA SER A 253 1.82 18.20 7.66
C SER A 253 0.44 18.52 7.08
N THR A 254 -0.51 17.58 7.10
CA THR A 254 -1.90 17.80 6.63
C THR A 254 -2.87 17.69 7.81
N PRO A 255 -3.23 18.81 8.46
CA PRO A 255 -4.21 18.80 9.55
C PRO A 255 -5.50 18.10 9.11
N GLN A 256 -6.11 17.33 10.01
CA GLN A 256 -7.39 16.63 9.78
C GLN A 256 -7.35 15.51 8.71
N ALA A 257 -6.19 15.15 8.14
CA ALA A 257 -6.10 14.00 7.24
C ALA A 257 -6.43 12.68 7.96
N GLN A 258 -5.97 12.54 9.20
CA GLN A 258 -6.31 11.40 10.06
C GLN A 258 -7.81 11.38 10.41
N ASP A 259 -8.42 12.56 10.63
CA ASP A 259 -9.86 12.69 10.88
C ASP A 259 -10.68 12.21 9.68
N LEU A 260 -10.28 12.59 8.45
CA LEU A 260 -10.91 12.10 7.23
C LEU A 260 -10.76 10.57 7.11
N LEU A 261 -9.57 10.03 7.43
CA LEU A 261 -9.32 8.60 7.38
C LEU A 261 -10.18 7.83 8.40
N ALA A 262 -10.37 8.37 9.60
CA ALA A 262 -11.24 7.81 10.63
C ALA A 262 -12.71 7.75 10.15
N LEU A 263 -13.20 8.82 9.52
CA LEU A 263 -14.55 8.84 8.92
C LEU A 263 -14.70 7.82 7.79
N LEU A 264 -13.73 7.77 6.87
CA LEU A 264 -13.74 6.79 5.77
C LEU A 264 -13.67 5.35 6.28
N SER A 265 -13.06 5.13 7.44
CA SER A 265 -12.94 3.80 8.04
C SER A 265 -14.29 3.22 8.48
N MET A 266 -15.25 4.08 8.79
CA MET A 266 -16.65 3.69 9.05
C MET A 266 -17.46 3.37 7.79
N LEU A 267 -16.89 3.56 6.60
CA LEU A 267 -17.63 3.55 5.33
C LEU A 267 -17.08 2.47 4.40
N PRO A 268 -17.59 1.21 4.47
CA PRO A 268 -17.15 0.11 3.62
C PRO A 268 -17.23 0.39 2.11
N ASP A 269 -18.21 1.16 1.65
CA ASP A 269 -18.35 1.55 0.24
C ASP A 269 -17.52 2.80 -0.09
N GLY A 270 -16.84 3.40 0.90
CA GLY A 270 -16.15 4.68 0.77
C GLY A 270 -17.09 5.82 0.40
N LEU A 271 -16.54 6.88 -0.20
CA LEU A 271 -17.32 8.06 -0.63
C LEU A 271 -16.93 8.52 -2.04
N SER A 272 -17.91 8.97 -2.82
CA SER A 272 -17.65 9.70 -4.07
C SER A 272 -17.18 11.13 -3.80
N ASP A 273 -16.59 11.79 -4.80
CA ASP A 273 -16.23 13.22 -4.69
C ASP A 273 -17.43 14.13 -4.46
N VAL A 274 -18.62 13.71 -4.94
CA VAL A 274 -19.87 14.41 -4.68
C VAL A 274 -20.26 14.28 -3.22
N ASP A 275 -20.19 13.06 -2.67
CA ASP A 275 -20.54 12.81 -1.27
C ASP A 275 -19.55 13.49 -0.31
N LEU A 276 -18.24 13.45 -0.60
CA LEU A 276 -17.22 14.16 0.17
C LEU A 276 -17.55 15.65 0.30
N LYS A 277 -17.93 16.31 -0.80
CA LYS A 277 -18.28 17.74 -0.81
C LYS A 277 -19.62 18.04 -0.14
N GLN A 278 -20.61 17.15 -0.30
CA GLN A 278 -21.97 17.36 0.21
C GLN A 278 -22.13 17.03 1.70
N SER A 279 -21.29 16.15 2.24
CA SER A 279 -21.40 15.69 3.63
C SER A 279 -21.06 16.76 4.67
N LYS A 280 -20.46 17.89 4.24
CA LYS A 280 -20.10 19.04 5.10
C LYS A 280 -19.39 18.60 6.39
N PHE A 281 -18.42 17.70 6.26
CA PHE A 281 -17.58 17.31 7.38
C PHE A 281 -16.90 18.54 8.00
N PRO A 282 -16.59 18.52 9.30
CA PRO A 282 -15.86 19.61 9.96
C PRO A 282 -14.36 19.59 9.58
N ILE A 283 -14.05 19.42 8.30
CA ILE A 283 -12.71 19.31 7.72
C ILE A 283 -12.51 20.50 6.79
N THR A 284 -11.53 21.34 7.10
CA THR A 284 -11.32 22.62 6.42
C THR A 284 -10.84 22.40 4.98
N ASP A 285 -9.83 21.54 4.79
CA ASP A 285 -9.25 21.22 3.48
C ASP A 285 -9.46 19.74 3.13
N ILE A 286 -10.70 19.38 2.79
CA ILE A 286 -11.06 18.00 2.46
C ILE A 286 -10.33 17.46 1.22
N LEU A 287 -10.04 18.32 0.25
CA LEU A 287 -9.36 17.93 -0.98
C LEU A 287 -7.87 17.71 -0.73
N GLY A 288 -7.22 18.55 0.06
CA GLY A 288 -5.87 18.34 0.55
C GLY A 288 -5.76 17.05 1.37
N CYS A 289 -6.69 16.83 2.31
CA CYS A 289 -6.76 15.59 3.08
C CYS A 289 -6.89 14.36 2.17
N LYS A 290 -7.83 14.38 1.21
CA LYS A 290 -7.97 13.31 0.21
C LYS A 290 -6.67 13.07 -0.55
N ALA A 291 -6.03 14.13 -1.05
CA ALA A 291 -4.78 14.03 -1.80
C ALA A 291 -3.66 13.41 -0.96
N THR A 292 -3.54 13.81 0.31
CA THR A 292 -2.56 13.24 1.24
C THR A 292 -2.82 11.75 1.48
N LEU A 293 -4.07 11.34 1.74
CA LEU A 293 -4.40 9.93 1.95
C LEU A 293 -4.12 9.04 0.73
N LEU A 294 -4.34 9.57 -0.47
CA LEU A 294 -3.98 8.88 -1.72
C LEU A 294 -2.45 8.81 -1.90
N ARG A 295 -1.72 9.89 -1.60
CA ARG A 295 -0.24 9.93 -1.70
C ARG A 295 0.44 8.98 -0.72
N THR A 296 -0.12 8.76 0.46
CA THR A 296 0.39 7.82 1.46
C THR A 296 -0.14 6.40 1.28
N ALA A 297 -1.06 6.18 0.32
CA ALA A 297 -1.74 4.92 0.07
C ALA A 297 -2.49 4.35 1.30
N LEU A 298 -2.89 5.22 2.24
CA LEU A 298 -3.81 4.88 3.33
C LEU A 298 -5.25 4.79 2.82
N ALA A 299 -5.56 5.47 1.71
CA ALA A 299 -6.79 5.32 0.95
C ALA A 299 -6.48 5.07 -0.53
N TYR A 300 -7.45 4.55 -1.26
CA TYR A 300 -7.38 4.34 -2.71
C TYR A 300 -8.67 4.78 -3.38
N THR A 301 -8.63 4.96 -4.70
CA THR A 301 -9.82 5.21 -5.52
C THR A 301 -10.15 3.94 -6.30
N ASP A 302 -11.36 3.44 -6.15
CA ASP A 302 -11.81 2.25 -6.87
C ASP A 302 -12.21 2.54 -8.34
N GLY A 303 -12.62 1.51 -9.08
CA GLY A 303 -13.07 1.64 -10.47
C GLY A 303 -14.30 2.55 -10.64
N HIS A 304 -15.07 2.77 -9.57
CA HIS A 304 -16.24 3.65 -9.54
C HIS A 304 -15.91 5.07 -9.07
N LYS A 305 -14.62 5.40 -8.95
CA LYS A 305 -14.11 6.71 -8.49
C LYS A 305 -14.52 7.05 -7.06
N ARG A 306 -14.70 6.03 -6.21
CA ARG A 306 -14.98 6.20 -4.79
C ARG A 306 -13.69 6.09 -3.99
N LEU A 307 -13.51 7.01 -3.05
CA LEU A 307 -12.40 7.00 -2.09
C LEU A 307 -12.70 5.96 -1.01
N LYS A 308 -11.93 4.87 -1.00
CA LYS A 308 -12.10 3.72 -0.09
C LYS A 308 -10.83 3.51 0.75
N VAL A 309 -11.01 2.78 1.85
CA VAL A 309 -9.94 2.37 2.77
C VAL A 309 -10.00 0.85 2.89
N LEU A 310 -8.85 0.19 2.91
CA LEU A 310 -8.78 -1.27 2.99
C LEU A 310 -9.23 -1.76 4.36
N VAL A 311 -9.94 -2.89 4.43
CA VAL A 311 -10.47 -3.47 5.68
C VAL A 311 -9.46 -3.47 6.82
N PRO A 312 -8.20 -3.95 6.67
CA PRO A 312 -7.27 -3.91 7.80
C PRO A 312 -6.95 -2.49 8.30
N ILE A 313 -6.86 -1.50 7.41
CA ILE A 313 -6.67 -0.10 7.81
C ILE A 313 -7.92 0.43 8.50
N ARG A 314 -9.12 0.07 8.00
CA ARG A 314 -10.41 0.48 8.60
C ARG A 314 -10.53 -0.03 10.02
N GLU A 315 -10.23 -1.31 10.24
CA GLU A 315 -10.34 -1.96 11.54
C GLU A 315 -9.30 -1.42 12.53
N TYR A 316 -8.08 -1.14 12.07
CA TYR A 316 -7.05 -0.49 12.87
C TYR A 316 -7.47 0.92 13.31
N MET A 317 -7.99 1.71 12.38
CA MET A 317 -8.48 3.07 12.67
C MET A 317 -9.70 3.05 13.59
N GLY A 318 -10.66 2.15 13.37
CA GLY A 318 -11.84 2.03 14.23
C GLY A 318 -11.49 1.66 15.68
N LYS A 319 -10.46 0.84 15.88
CA LYS A 319 -9.99 0.42 17.20
C LYS A 319 -9.22 1.51 17.96
N LEU A 320 -8.31 2.21 17.29
CA LEU A 320 -7.36 3.12 17.96
C LEU A 320 -7.69 4.61 17.78
N PHE A 321 -8.38 4.97 16.70
CA PHE A 321 -8.67 6.35 16.31
C PHE A 321 -10.12 6.51 15.82
N PRO A 322 -11.13 6.09 16.63
CA PRO A 322 -12.51 6.26 16.24
C PRO A 322 -12.85 7.74 16.04
N PRO A 323 -13.64 8.11 15.02
CA PRO A 323 -14.04 9.50 14.81
C PRO A 323 -14.94 9.97 15.95
N THR A 324 -14.87 11.27 16.24
CA THR A 324 -15.71 11.88 17.29
C THR A 324 -17.15 12.07 16.82
N ASP A 325 -18.09 12.17 17.75
CA ASP A 325 -19.50 12.45 17.44
C ASP A 325 -19.68 13.71 16.59
N GLN A 326 -18.90 14.76 16.84
CA GLN A 326 -18.95 16.00 16.06
C GLN A 326 -18.61 15.78 14.58
N MET A 327 -17.73 14.82 14.29
CA MET A 327 -17.37 14.44 12.92
C MET A 327 -18.42 13.51 12.28
N ILE A 328 -19.04 12.65 13.08
CA ILE A 328 -20.04 11.67 12.64
C ILE A 328 -21.39 12.36 12.33
N GLN A 329 -21.81 13.34 13.13
CA GLN A 329 -23.14 13.96 12.99
C GLN A 329 -23.45 14.52 11.59
N PRO A 330 -22.53 15.22 10.89
CA PRO A 330 -22.74 15.63 9.50
C PRO A 330 -22.92 14.46 8.53
N LEU A 331 -22.21 13.35 8.75
CA LEU A 331 -22.33 12.12 7.96
C LEU A 331 -23.72 11.50 8.11
N LEU A 332 -24.22 11.39 9.34
CA LEU A 332 -25.56 10.88 9.63
C LEU A 332 -26.63 11.75 8.94
N LYS A 333 -26.51 13.08 9.07
CA LYS A 333 -27.41 14.03 8.40
C LYS A 333 -27.36 13.90 6.89
N HIS A 334 -26.19 13.63 6.30
CA HIS A 334 -26.05 13.40 4.86
C HIS A 334 -26.81 12.15 4.40
N PHE A 335 -26.64 11.02 5.08
CA PHE A 335 -27.35 9.79 4.72
C PHE A 335 -28.85 9.86 5.02
N GLN A 336 -29.26 10.50 6.11
CA GLN A 336 -30.68 10.79 6.37
C GLN A 336 -31.29 11.63 5.24
N LYS A 337 -30.58 12.66 4.77
CA LYS A 337 -31.04 13.49 3.64
C LYS A 337 -31.11 12.67 2.35
N LEU A 338 -30.15 11.77 2.12
CA LEU A 338 -30.16 10.88 0.97
C LEU A 338 -31.39 9.95 0.99
N LEU A 339 -31.68 9.32 2.14
CA LEU A 339 -32.85 8.46 2.31
C LEU A 339 -34.17 9.25 2.17
N ASN A 340 -34.25 10.46 2.74
CA ASN A 340 -35.42 11.33 2.59
C ASN A 340 -35.61 11.83 1.14
N SER A 341 -34.54 11.96 0.35
CA SER A 341 -34.69 12.32 -1.06
C SER A 341 -35.40 11.24 -1.88
N TYR A 342 -35.29 9.97 -1.47
CA TYR A 342 -36.01 8.86 -2.08
C TYR A 342 -37.51 8.90 -1.75
N THR A 343 -37.88 9.19 -0.50
CA THR A 343 -39.30 9.25 -0.11
C THR A 343 -40.05 10.37 -0.86
N VAL A 344 -39.38 11.51 -1.09
CA VAL A 344 -39.93 12.61 -1.90
C VAL A 344 -40.01 12.24 -3.38
N ALA A 345 -38.95 11.70 -3.97
CA ALA A 345 -38.92 11.33 -5.39
C ALA A 345 -39.90 10.19 -5.75
N PHE A 346 -40.15 9.28 -4.81
CA PHE A 346 -41.18 8.24 -4.96
C PHE A 346 -42.60 8.85 -5.01
N GLY A 347 -42.85 9.92 -4.25
CA GLY A 347 -44.11 10.66 -4.29
C GLY A 347 -44.32 11.48 -5.57
N GLU A 348 -43.25 11.90 -6.24
CA GLU A 348 -43.29 12.77 -7.43
C GLU A 348 -43.03 12.04 -8.77
N GLY A 349 -42.79 10.73 -8.76
CA GLY A 349 -42.58 9.92 -9.98
C GLY A 349 -41.20 10.07 -10.63
N SER A 350 -40.20 10.62 -9.92
CA SER A 350 -38.84 10.92 -10.42
C SER A 350 -37.75 9.98 -9.85
N GLY A 351 -38.14 8.76 -9.45
CA GLY A 351 -37.41 7.87 -8.54
C GLY A 351 -36.09 7.24 -8.97
N VAL A 352 -35.57 7.44 -10.20
CA VAL A 352 -34.39 6.69 -10.67
C VAL A 352 -33.07 7.19 -10.04
N PHE A 353 -32.86 8.50 -9.92
CA PHE A 353 -31.59 9.08 -9.45
C PHE A 353 -31.28 8.85 -7.96
N PRO A 354 -32.27 8.86 -7.04
CA PRO A 354 -32.02 8.55 -5.63
C PRO A 354 -31.68 7.07 -5.39
N ILE A 355 -32.22 6.15 -6.20
CA ILE A 355 -31.98 4.69 -6.04
C ILE A 355 -30.50 4.38 -6.25
N ASP A 356 -29.90 4.80 -7.36
CA ASP A 356 -28.50 4.50 -7.66
C ASP A 356 -27.54 5.00 -6.57
N ARG A 357 -27.81 6.19 -6.01
CA ARG A 357 -27.01 6.75 -4.92
C ARG A 357 -27.19 6.00 -3.60
N ILE A 358 -28.40 5.53 -3.30
CA ILE A 358 -28.67 4.71 -2.11
C ILE A 358 -27.99 3.35 -2.26
N THR A 359 -28.15 2.68 -3.40
CA THR A 359 -27.51 1.40 -3.70
C THR A 359 -25.99 1.51 -3.60
N SER A 360 -25.40 2.59 -4.11
CA SER A 360 -23.95 2.85 -4.03
C SER A 360 -23.43 3.14 -2.61
N ASN A 361 -24.31 3.33 -1.63
CA ASN A 361 -23.98 3.57 -0.23
C ASN A 361 -24.67 2.56 0.70
N TYR A 362 -25.15 1.43 0.17
CA TYR A 362 -25.94 0.46 0.92
C TYR A 362 -25.18 -0.07 2.15
N THR A 363 -23.94 -0.52 1.95
CA THR A 363 -23.10 -1.06 3.03
C THR A 363 -22.69 0.03 4.01
N ASN A 364 -22.48 1.27 3.53
CA ASN A 364 -22.26 2.42 4.40
C ASN A 364 -23.44 2.65 5.36
N ILE A 365 -24.66 2.67 4.83
CA ILE A 365 -25.88 2.87 5.62
C ILE A 365 -26.08 1.71 6.60
N GLN A 366 -25.91 0.47 6.13
CA GLN A 366 -26.01 -0.72 6.97
C GLN A 366 -25.01 -0.67 8.14
N ASN A 367 -23.75 -0.32 7.87
CA ASN A 367 -22.70 -0.27 8.88
C ASN A 367 -22.97 0.81 9.95
N ILE A 368 -23.48 1.97 9.52
CA ILE A 368 -23.88 3.04 10.44
C ILE A 368 -25.04 2.58 11.34
N LEU A 369 -26.06 1.95 10.77
CA LEU A 369 -27.21 1.46 11.56
C LEU A 369 -26.81 0.37 12.57
N GLN A 370 -25.92 -0.54 12.17
CA GLN A 370 -25.41 -1.60 13.05
C GLN A 370 -24.54 -1.05 14.20
N SER A 371 -23.87 0.09 13.99
CA SER A 371 -23.05 0.74 15.03
C SER A 371 -23.87 1.43 16.13
N GLY A 372 -25.20 1.52 15.99
CA GLY A 372 -26.08 2.10 17.00
C GLY A 372 -25.97 3.62 17.15
N LEU A 373 -25.42 4.31 16.13
CA LEU A 373 -25.21 5.75 16.07
C LEU A 373 -26.42 6.55 15.56
#